data_AF-A0A224YPR1-F1
#
_entry.id   AF-A0A224YPR1-F1
#
_cell.length_a   1.000
_cell.length_b   1.000
_cell.length_c   1.000
_cell.angle_alpha   90.00
_cell.angle_beta   90.00
_cell.angle_gamma   90.00
#
_symmetry.space_group_name_H-M   'P 1'
#
loop_
_entity.id
_entity.type
_entity.pdbx_description
1 polymer ?
#
loop_
_entity_poly.entity_id
_entity_poly.type
_entity_poly.pdbx_seq_one_letter_code
_entity_poly.pdbx_strand_id
1 'polypeptide(L)'
;MNRRKRLPVQKLPVPQASTSLSSGNHSDDEDANEKFERELKWCIEQLNISLSHADAKKKNYNEELRALQTLQSVKAPVAKKRQVMSVTLGNYRAKMEQEKAKFITDSTRKTRLQPQPSAETKSVFLRKMATGDKDSKPGGPETAADFKFNFVIDNEDT
;
A
#
# COMPACT_ATOMS: atom_id res chain seq x y z
N MET A 1 35.86 9.22 51.89
CA MET A 1 35.57 7.77 51.74
C MET A 1 34.20 7.54 52.38
N ASN A 2 33.17 6.98 51.72
CA ASN A 2 32.88 5.55 51.75
C ASN A 2 31.79 5.21 50.71
N ARG A 3 32.13 4.30 49.78
CA ARG A 3 31.26 3.79 48.72
C ARG A 3 30.35 2.68 49.28
N ARG A 4 29.03 2.86 49.25
CA ARG A 4 28.08 1.75 49.47
C ARG A 4 27.77 1.09 48.13
N LYS A 5 28.41 -0.05 47.89
CA LYS A 5 28.15 -0.98 46.79
C LYS A 5 26.80 -1.67 47.05
N ARG A 6 25.89 -1.71 46.07
CA ARG A 6 24.77 -2.66 46.05
C ARG A 6 24.98 -3.64 44.90
N LEU A 7 24.99 -4.93 45.24
CA LEU A 7 25.09 -6.09 44.35
C LEU A 7 23.67 -6.57 43.92
N PRO A 8 23.56 -7.41 42.88
CA PRO A 8 22.35 -7.53 42.06
C PRO A 8 21.33 -8.52 42.63
N VAL A 9 20.05 -8.17 42.55
CA VAL A 9 18.94 -9.09 42.86
C VAL A 9 18.63 -9.93 41.63
N GLN A 10 18.78 -11.24 41.76
CA GLN A 10 18.42 -12.26 40.77
C GLN A 10 16.94 -12.67 40.89
N LYS A 11 16.41 -13.05 39.72
CA LYS A 11 15.06 -13.51 39.31
C LYS A 11 14.32 -14.52 40.21
N LEU A 12 12.99 -14.54 40.08
CA LEU A 12 12.13 -15.73 39.84
C LEU A 12 10.73 -15.29 39.33
N PRO A 13 9.93 -16.17 38.69
CA PRO A 13 9.17 -15.91 37.46
C PRO A 13 7.65 -15.86 37.70
N VAL A 14 6.95 -15.02 36.93
CA VAL A 14 5.48 -14.96 36.93
C VAL A 14 4.94 -15.96 35.90
N PRO A 15 3.98 -16.85 36.26
CA PRO A 15 3.34 -17.75 35.33
C PRO A 15 2.18 -17.01 34.65
N GLN A 16 2.21 -16.89 33.33
CA GLN A 16 1.01 -16.54 32.58
C GLN A 16 0.79 -17.56 31.48
N ALA A 17 -0.13 -18.48 31.78
CA ALA A 17 -0.85 -19.24 30.79
C ALA A 17 -1.72 -18.26 30.00
N SER A 18 -1.39 -18.13 28.72
CA SER A 18 -2.29 -17.63 27.67
C SER A 18 -1.98 -18.41 26.41
N THR A 19 -2.55 -19.61 26.30
CA THR A 19 -2.79 -20.26 25.01
C THR A 19 -3.79 -19.40 24.25
N SER A 20 -3.28 -18.48 23.43
CA SER A 20 -4.06 -17.84 22.37
C SER A 20 -3.99 -18.76 21.15
N LEU A 21 -5.07 -19.51 20.94
CA LEU A 21 -5.29 -20.28 19.73
C LEU A 21 -5.24 -19.36 18.50
N SER A 22 -4.56 -19.88 17.49
CA SER A 22 -4.45 -19.42 16.12
C SER A 22 -5.74 -18.80 15.56
N SER A 23 -5.62 -17.58 15.04
CA SER A 23 -6.42 -17.08 13.93
C SER A 23 -5.45 -16.41 12.96
N GLY A 24 -5.36 -16.97 11.75
CA GLY A 24 -4.23 -16.82 10.84
C GLY A 24 -3.82 -15.37 10.57
N ASN A 25 -2.64 -15.00 11.07
CA ASN A 25 -1.97 -13.75 10.70
C ASN A 25 -0.82 -14.10 9.76
N HIS A 26 -1.13 -14.30 8.48
CA HIS A 26 -0.11 -14.35 7.44
C HIS A 26 0.32 -12.92 7.09
N SER A 27 1.02 -12.22 7.99
CA SER A 27 1.69 -10.93 7.72
C SER A 27 2.49 -10.37 8.90
N ASP A 28 3.32 -11.18 9.58
CA ASP A 28 4.32 -10.65 10.54
C ASP A 28 5.78 -10.81 10.10
N ASP A 29 6.02 -11.51 8.98
CA ASP A 29 7.35 -11.67 8.37
C ASP A 29 7.57 -10.69 7.20
N GLU A 30 7.05 -9.45 7.30
CA GLU A 30 7.53 -8.41 6.38
C GLU A 30 8.91 -7.95 6.83
N ASP A 31 9.88 -8.04 5.91
CA ASP A 31 11.22 -7.51 6.14
C ASP A 31 11.12 -6.06 6.62
N ALA A 32 11.85 -5.73 7.70
CA ALA A 32 11.83 -4.39 8.28
C ALA A 32 12.20 -3.30 7.25
N ASN A 33 12.98 -3.68 6.22
CA ASN A 33 13.28 -2.84 5.08
C ASN A 33 12.06 -2.61 4.17
N GLU A 34 11.33 -3.66 3.80
CA GLU A 34 10.13 -3.55 2.97
C GLU A 34 9.04 -2.71 3.63
N LYS A 35 8.83 -2.92 4.94
CA LYS A 35 7.91 -2.09 5.73
C LYS A 35 8.33 -0.62 5.68
N PHE A 36 9.62 -0.33 5.87
CA PHE A 36 10.14 1.03 5.78
C PHE A 36 9.96 1.62 4.39
N GLU A 37 10.22 0.87 3.33
CA GLU A 37 10.03 1.32 1.95
C GLU A 37 8.57 1.63 1.64
N ARG A 38 7.63 0.82 2.14
CA ARG A 38 6.20 1.10 2.02
C ARG A 38 5.81 2.38 2.75
N GLU A 39 6.28 2.54 3.98
CA GLU A 39 6.10 3.78 4.76
C GLU A 39 6.66 5.00 3.99
N LEU A 40 7.86 4.87 3.42
CA LEU A 40 8.54 5.91 2.66
C LEU A 40 7.76 6.32 1.41
N LYS A 41 7.31 5.34 0.62
CA LYS A 41 6.52 5.57 -0.60
C LYS A 41 5.23 6.33 -0.28
N TRP A 42 4.51 5.90 0.76
CA TRP A 42 3.29 6.58 1.21
C TRP A 42 3.56 8.03 1.63
N CYS A 43 4.64 8.28 2.38
CA CYS A 43 5.02 9.64 2.77
C CYS A 43 5.38 10.54 1.57
N ILE A 44 6.06 10.01 0.56
CA ILE A 44 6.40 10.75 -0.65
C ILE A 44 5.12 11.13 -1.41
N GLU A 45 4.20 10.20 -1.56
CA GLU A 45 2.91 10.44 -2.21
C GLU A 45 2.09 11.51 -1.47
N GLN A 46 2.04 11.42 -0.15
CA GLN A 46 1.34 12.41 0.66
C GLN A 46 1.92 13.82 0.52
N LEU A 47 3.26 13.96 0.45
CA LEU A 47 3.91 15.24 0.18
C LEU A 47 3.61 15.75 -1.23
N ASN A 48 3.65 14.89 -2.26
CA ASN A 48 3.30 15.29 -3.62
C ASN A 48 1.86 15.81 -3.73
N ILE A 49 0.91 15.14 -3.08
CA ILE A 49 -0.49 15.58 -3.01
C ILE A 49 -0.56 16.97 -2.35
N SER A 50 0.08 17.15 -1.19
CA SER A 50 0.13 18.44 -0.51
C SER A 50 0.71 19.54 -1.39
N LEU A 51 1.83 19.30 -2.08
CA LEU A 51 2.44 20.26 -3.01
C LEU A 51 1.57 20.56 -4.22
N SER A 52 0.81 19.58 -4.73
CA SER A 52 -0.09 19.80 -5.88
C SER A 52 -1.30 20.67 -5.55
N HIS A 53 -1.79 20.60 -4.31
CA HIS A 53 -2.93 21.38 -3.83
C HIS A 53 -2.53 22.68 -3.14
N ALA A 54 -1.28 22.81 -2.71
CA ALA A 54 -0.78 23.97 -1.97
C ALA A 54 -0.17 25.04 -2.89
N ASP A 55 -0.60 26.28 -2.70
CA ASP A 55 0.04 27.44 -3.31
C ASP A 55 1.48 27.59 -2.80
N ALA A 56 2.43 27.83 -3.73
CA ALA A 56 3.86 27.99 -3.44
C ALA A 56 4.20 29.11 -2.43
N LYS A 57 3.22 29.97 -2.11
CA LYS A 57 3.36 31.10 -1.17
C LYS A 57 3.15 30.70 0.29
N LYS A 58 2.72 29.46 0.57
CA LYS A 58 2.53 28.96 1.94
C LYS A 58 3.88 28.64 2.56
N LYS A 59 4.10 29.03 3.82
CA LYS A 59 5.36 28.79 4.55
C LYS A 59 5.76 27.31 4.54
N ASN A 60 4.78 26.41 4.62
CA ASN A 60 4.98 24.97 4.66
C ASN A 60 5.41 24.39 3.31
N TYR A 61 5.15 25.06 2.18
CA TYR A 61 5.48 24.56 0.84
C TYR A 61 6.99 24.30 0.68
N ASN A 62 7.81 25.26 1.10
CA ASN A 62 9.27 25.12 1.04
C ASN A 62 9.82 24.05 2.00
N GLU A 63 9.12 23.79 3.10
CA GLU A 63 9.49 22.75 4.06
C GLU A 63 9.14 21.37 3.52
N GLU A 64 7.94 21.21 2.96
CA GLU A 64 7.50 19.97 2.31
C GLU A 64 8.35 19.63 1.08
N LEU A 65 8.74 20.63 0.28
CA LEU A 65 9.64 20.44 -0.86
C LEU A 65 11.03 19.95 -0.43
N ARG A 66 11.61 20.56 0.62
CA ARG A 66 12.91 20.13 1.18
C ARG A 66 12.85 18.73 1.78
N ALA A 67 11.73 18.40 2.44
CA ALA A 67 11.50 17.06 2.95
C ALA A 67 11.43 16.04 1.80
N LEU A 68 10.69 16.34 0.74
CA LEU A 68 10.54 15.48 -0.43
C LEU A 68 11.90 15.19 -1.09
N GLN A 69 12.73 16.21 -1.30
CA GLN A 69 14.09 16.06 -1.82
C GLN A 69 14.95 15.13 -0.95
N THR A 70 14.80 15.22 0.38
CA THR A 70 15.55 14.37 1.31
C THR A 70 15.08 12.92 1.28
N LEU A 71 13.77 12.68 1.15
CA LEU A 71 13.19 11.33 1.10
C LEU A 71 13.51 10.60 -0.21
N GLN A 72 13.55 11.32 -1.33
CA GLN A 72 13.94 10.80 -2.65
C GLN A 72 15.44 10.54 -2.78
N SER A 73 16.27 11.18 -1.94
CA SER A 73 17.71 10.96 -1.97
C SER A 73 18.07 9.52 -1.60
N VAL A 74 18.74 8.82 -2.50
CA VAL A 74 19.30 7.47 -2.27
C VAL A 74 20.43 7.52 -1.24
N LYS A 75 21.13 8.65 -1.14
CA LYS A 75 22.28 8.86 -0.24
C LYS A 75 21.89 9.16 1.21
N ALA A 76 20.61 9.45 1.48
CA ALA A 76 20.16 9.78 2.83
C ALA A 76 20.01 8.50 3.69
N PRO A 77 20.66 8.42 4.87
CA PRO A 77 20.49 7.28 5.77
C PRO A 77 19.03 7.10 6.22
N VAL A 78 18.62 5.85 6.47
CA VAL A 78 17.25 5.48 6.88
C VAL A 78 16.80 6.27 8.13
N ALA A 79 17.67 6.45 9.11
CA ALA A 79 17.37 7.22 10.32
C ALA A 79 16.97 8.67 10.00
N LYS A 80 17.67 9.32 9.06
CA LYS A 80 17.37 10.69 8.62
C LYS A 80 16.04 10.75 7.88
N LYS A 81 15.75 9.78 7.01
CA LYS A 81 14.46 9.68 6.33
C LYS A 81 13.31 9.54 7.34
N ARG A 82 13.44 8.67 8.35
CA ARG A 82 12.46 8.53 9.43
C ARG A 82 12.25 9.84 10.20
N GLN A 83 13.32 10.53 10.56
CA GLN A 83 13.22 11.82 11.24
C GLN A 83 12.45 12.84 10.40
N VAL A 84 12.77 12.96 9.12
CA VAL A 84 12.06 13.86 8.20
C VAL A 84 10.58 13.51 8.13
N MET A 85 10.25 12.23 7.92
CA MET A 85 8.85 11.76 7.89
C MET A 85 8.09 12.11 9.17
N SER A 86 8.71 11.91 10.35
CA SER A 86 8.08 12.23 11.64
C SER A 86 7.92 13.73 11.87
N VAL A 87 8.87 14.55 11.43
CA VAL A 87 8.80 16.01 11.63
C VAL A 87 7.78 16.64 10.67
N THR A 88 7.71 16.21 9.42
CA THR A 88 6.84 16.85 8.41
C THR A 88 5.41 16.31 8.44
N LEU A 89 5.24 14.99 8.51
CA LEU A 89 3.91 14.36 8.44
C LEU A 89 3.38 13.95 9.81
N GLY A 90 4.21 14.01 10.87
CA GLY A 90 3.85 13.58 12.20
C GLY A 90 3.76 12.06 12.32
N ASN A 91 2.71 11.57 12.99
CA ASN A 91 2.45 10.14 13.10
C ASN A 91 1.82 9.58 11.81
N TYR A 92 2.66 9.38 10.79
CA TYR A 92 2.26 8.91 9.47
C TYR A 92 1.70 7.48 9.47
N ARG A 93 2.08 6.63 10.45
CA ARG A 93 1.58 5.24 10.53
C ARG A 93 0.08 5.19 10.79
N ALA A 94 -0.40 6.01 11.72
CA ALA A 94 -1.82 6.12 12.02
C ALA A 94 -2.62 6.67 10.83
N LYS A 95 -2.04 7.62 10.08
CA LYS A 95 -2.66 8.15 8.84
C LYS A 95 -2.80 7.08 7.77
N MET A 96 -1.77 6.25 7.58
CA MET A 96 -1.79 5.15 6.61
C MET A 96 -2.87 4.11 6.96
N GLU A 97 -3.03 3.76 8.23
CA GLU A 97 -4.10 2.85 8.67
C GLU A 97 -5.49 3.43 8.48
N GLN A 98 -5.67 4.72 8.80
CA GLN A 98 -6.93 5.42 8.56
C GLN A 98 -7.30 5.42 7.07
N GLU A 99 -6.33 5.65 6.19
CA GLU A 99 -6.54 5.65 4.74
C GLU A 99 -6.86 4.26 4.20
N LYS A 100 -6.16 3.22 4.67
CA LYS A 100 -6.50 1.83 4.35
C LYS A 100 -7.93 1.49 4.75
N ALA A 101 -8.34 1.88 5.96
CA ALA A 101 -9.71 1.66 6.43
C ALA A 101 -10.73 2.38 5.54
N LYS A 102 -10.49 3.66 5.21
CA LYS A 102 -11.34 4.42 4.28
C LYS A 102 -11.44 3.76 2.92
N PHE A 103 -10.31 3.37 2.35
CA PHE A 103 -10.25 2.69 1.05
C PHE A 103 -11.07 1.39 1.05
N ILE A 104 -10.93 0.55 2.08
CA ILE A 104 -11.71 -0.68 2.21
C ILE A 104 -13.21 -0.37 2.27
N THR A 105 -13.62 0.61 3.08
CA THR A 105 -15.03 0.99 3.18
C THR A 105 -15.60 1.54 1.88
N ASP A 106 -14.84 2.40 1.18
CA ASP A 106 -15.27 3.01 -0.07
C ASP A 106 -15.26 2.01 -1.22
N SER A 107 -14.24 1.16 -1.30
CA SER A 107 -14.16 0.07 -2.29
C SER A 107 -15.35 -0.86 -2.11
N THR A 108 -15.61 -1.30 -0.87
CA THR A 108 -16.75 -2.18 -0.57
C THR A 108 -18.07 -1.51 -0.96
N ARG A 109 -18.25 -0.21 -0.71
CA ARG A 109 -19.47 0.50 -1.15
C ARG A 109 -19.61 0.57 -2.67
N LYS A 110 -18.52 0.86 -3.38
CA LYS A 110 -18.52 1.08 -4.83
C LYS A 110 -18.64 -0.21 -5.65
N THR A 111 -18.13 -1.34 -5.13
CA THR A 111 -18.18 -2.64 -5.81
C THR A 111 -19.30 -3.55 -5.32
N ARG A 112 -20.11 -3.11 -4.35
CA ARG A 112 -21.25 -3.90 -3.85
C ARG A 112 -22.35 -3.98 -4.90
N LEU A 113 -22.37 -5.10 -5.60
CA LEU A 113 -23.50 -5.50 -6.44
C LEU A 113 -24.74 -5.63 -5.57
N GLN A 114 -25.74 -4.80 -5.83
CA GLN A 114 -27.05 -4.94 -5.21
C GLN A 114 -27.89 -5.91 -6.06
N PRO A 115 -28.59 -6.88 -5.45
CA PRO A 115 -29.59 -7.66 -6.15
C PRO A 115 -30.64 -6.71 -6.73
N GLN A 116 -30.80 -6.70 -8.05
CA GLN A 116 -31.80 -5.87 -8.71
C GLN A 116 -33.19 -6.39 -8.30
N PRO A 117 -34.08 -5.56 -7.71
CA PRO A 117 -35.36 -6.02 -7.17
C PRO A 117 -36.46 -6.22 -8.22
N SER A 118 -36.14 -6.28 -9.52
CA SER A 118 -37.16 -6.44 -10.58
C SER A 118 -36.70 -7.40 -11.68
N ALA A 119 -37.57 -8.36 -12.00
CA ALA A 119 -37.33 -9.47 -12.91
C ALA A 119 -37.50 -9.11 -14.40
N GLU A 120 -37.16 -7.89 -14.83
CA GLU A 120 -37.33 -7.51 -16.24
C GLU A 120 -36.40 -6.38 -16.65
N THR A 121 -35.15 -6.70 -16.99
CA THR A 121 -34.29 -5.79 -17.76
C THR A 121 -33.72 -6.52 -18.97
N LYS A 122 -34.07 -5.99 -20.15
CA LYS A 122 -33.59 -6.44 -21.45
C LYS A 122 -32.06 -6.45 -21.43
N SER A 123 -31.45 -7.59 -21.77
CA SER A 123 -30.00 -7.74 -21.85
C SER A 123 -29.42 -6.69 -22.80
N VAL A 124 -28.47 -5.89 -22.32
CA VAL A 124 -27.73 -4.93 -23.14
C VAL A 124 -26.50 -5.62 -23.70
N PHE A 125 -26.46 -5.84 -25.01
CA PHE A 125 -25.26 -6.36 -25.68
C PHE A 125 -24.26 -5.22 -25.89
N LEU A 126 -23.11 -5.29 -25.22
CA LEU A 126 -22.00 -4.39 -25.48
C LEU A 126 -21.22 -4.88 -26.70
N ARG A 127 -21.19 -4.09 -27.77
CA ARG A 127 -20.37 -4.38 -28.95
C ARG A 127 -18.93 -3.94 -28.69
N LYS A 128 -17.98 -4.88 -28.75
CA LYS A 128 -16.54 -4.57 -28.75
C LYS A 128 -16.21 -3.75 -30.01
N MET A 129 -15.84 -2.48 -29.85
CA MET A 129 -15.22 -1.73 -30.94
C MET A 129 -13.74 -2.11 -31.02
N ALA A 130 -13.30 -2.64 -32.17
CA ALA A 130 -11.90 -2.61 -32.53
C ALA A 130 -11.63 -1.20 -33.09
N THR A 131 -10.80 -0.41 -32.42
CA THR A 131 -10.20 0.77 -33.05
C THR A 131 -9.29 0.24 -34.16
N GLY A 132 -9.81 0.22 -35.39
CA GLY A 132 -9.04 -0.13 -36.57
C GLY A 132 -8.05 0.98 -36.86
N ASP A 133 -6.76 0.67 -36.76
CA ASP A 133 -5.69 1.47 -37.35
C ASP A 133 -5.97 1.55 -38.86
N LYS A 134 -6.36 2.73 -39.32
CA LYS A 134 -6.52 3.04 -40.74
C LYS A 134 -5.11 3.19 -41.27
N ASP A 135 -4.57 2.11 -41.83
CA ASP A 135 -3.74 2.09 -43.05
C ASP A 135 -2.94 0.79 -43.13
N SER A 136 -3.56 -0.26 -43.66
CA SER A 136 -2.92 -1.23 -44.56
C SER A 136 -3.93 -2.24 -45.12
N LYS A 137 -3.72 -2.55 -46.40
CA LYS A 137 -4.53 -3.29 -47.37
C LYS A 137 -4.93 -4.72 -46.92
N PRO A 138 -6.09 -5.26 -47.35
CA PRO A 138 -6.58 -6.56 -46.90
C PRO A 138 -5.96 -7.70 -47.72
N GLY A 139 -5.48 -8.73 -47.03
CA GLY A 139 -5.05 -9.99 -47.64
C GLY A 139 -4.71 -11.03 -46.58
N GLY A 140 -5.52 -12.09 -46.49
CA GLY A 140 -5.20 -13.33 -45.77
C GLY A 140 -6.09 -13.64 -44.56
N PRO A 141 -6.53 -14.90 -44.37
CA PRO A 141 -7.70 -15.21 -43.56
C PRO A 141 -7.37 -15.63 -42.12
N GLU A 142 -8.38 -15.47 -41.26
CA GLU A 142 -8.73 -16.33 -40.13
C GLU A 142 -7.61 -16.94 -39.26
N THR A 143 -7.10 -16.15 -38.31
CA THR A 143 -7.03 -16.67 -36.94
C THR A 143 -7.50 -15.58 -36.02
N ALA A 144 -8.73 -15.69 -35.53
CA ALA A 144 -9.07 -15.10 -34.26
C ALA A 144 -8.01 -15.64 -33.28
N ALA A 145 -7.04 -14.81 -32.93
CA ALA A 145 -6.14 -15.13 -31.84
C ALA A 145 -7.03 -15.25 -30.61
N ASP A 146 -7.40 -16.50 -30.31
CA ASP A 146 -8.17 -16.88 -29.15
C ASP A 146 -7.48 -16.26 -27.94
N PHE A 147 -8.25 -15.49 -27.19
CA PHE A 147 -7.80 -14.84 -25.98
C PHE A 147 -7.51 -15.93 -24.94
N LYS A 148 -6.31 -16.51 -25.00
CA LYS A 148 -5.91 -17.61 -24.12
C LYS A 148 -5.19 -17.02 -22.92
N PHE A 149 -5.84 -17.03 -21.77
CA PHE A 149 -5.16 -16.82 -20.49
C PHE A 149 -4.12 -17.92 -20.32
N ASN A 150 -2.85 -17.59 -20.53
CA ASN A 150 -1.74 -18.53 -20.42
C ASN A 150 -1.31 -18.69 -18.96
N PHE A 151 -2.23 -19.17 -18.10
CA PHE A 151 -1.85 -19.67 -16.79
C PHE A 151 -1.35 -21.09 -16.96
N VAL A 152 -0.04 -21.28 -16.82
CA VAL A 152 0.53 -22.61 -16.62
C VAL A 152 0.12 -23.01 -15.20
N ILE A 153 -0.85 -23.91 -15.09
CA ILE A 153 -1.13 -24.59 -13.83
C ILE A 153 -0.09 -25.70 -13.74
N ASP A 154 1.00 -25.45 -13.04
CA ASP A 154 1.87 -26.52 -12.58
C ASP A 154 1.02 -27.40 -11.66
N ASN A 155 0.54 -28.52 -12.20
CA ASN A 155 -0.01 -29.61 -11.38
C ASN A 155 1.18 -30.42 -10.86
N GLU A 156 1.88 -29.84 -9.89
CA GLU A 156 2.89 -30.52 -9.10
C GLU A 156 2.43 -30.40 -7.64
N ASP A 157 1.58 -31.34 -7.22
CA ASP A 157 1.66 -32.01 -5.91
C ASP A 157 0.56 -33.09 -5.81
N THR A 158 1.06 -34.33 -5.80
CA THR A 158 0.50 -35.67 -5.54
C THR A 158 -0.87 -35.78 -4.86
#